data_AF-A0A1Y3BEJ6-F1
#
_entry.id   AF-A0A1Y3BEJ6-F1
#
_cell.length_a   1.000
_cell.length_b   1.000
_cell.length_c   1.000
_cell.angle_alpha   90.00
_cell.angle_beta   90.00
_cell.angle_gamma   90.00
#
_symmetry.space_group_name_H-M   'P 1'
#
loop_
_entity.id
_entity.type
_entity.pdbx_description
1 polymer ?
#
loop_
_entity_poly.entity_id
_entity_poly.type
_entity_poly.pdbx_seq_one_letter_code
_entity_poly.pdbx_strand_id
1 'polypeptide(L)'
;VRVGYVGTSDSDNTTLLKIDAGTNAASGIGVQILDRDKTPIPLNAAQDSLKWTTLTAGQPNTLGFYARLMATRAPVMAGTVTATANFTLEFQ
;
A
#
# COMPACT_ATOMS: atom_id res chain seq x y z
N VAL A 1 -13.03 -12.56 -2.29
CA VAL A 1 -12.42 -11.51 -3.14
C VAL A 1 -10.91 -11.57 -3.03
N ARG A 2 -10.17 -11.22 -4.09
CA ARG A 2 -8.75 -10.87 -3.97
C ARG A 2 -8.62 -9.37 -3.85
N VAL A 3 -7.67 -8.92 -3.03
CA VAL A 3 -7.50 -7.51 -2.71
C VAL A 3 -6.09 -7.09 -3.06
N GLY A 4 -5.98 -6.16 -4.00
CA GLY A 4 -4.72 -5.60 -4.47
C GLY A 4 -4.66 -4.09 -4.28
N TYR A 5 -3.43 -3.58 -4.20
CA TYR A 5 -3.13 -2.15 -4.22
C TYR A 5 -2.25 -1.84 -5.41
N VAL A 6 -2.64 -0.83 -6.18
CA VAL A 6 -1.90 -0.36 -7.35
C VAL A 6 -1.53 1.10 -7.15
N GLY A 7 -0.28 1.46 -7.44
CA GLY A 7 0.19 2.83 -7.32
C GLY A 7 1.63 2.99 -7.78
N THR A 8 2.12 4.22 -7.77
CA THR A 8 3.51 4.48 -8.16
C THR A 8 4.45 3.92 -7.09
N SER A 9 5.29 2.96 -7.47
CA SER A 9 6.32 2.42 -6.59
C SER A 9 7.37 3.47 -6.25
N ASP A 10 7.86 3.45 -5.01
CA ASP A 10 9.06 4.17 -4.61
C ASP A 10 10.28 3.67 -5.42
N SER A 11 11.19 4.57 -5.77
CA SER A 11 12.33 4.26 -6.64
C SER A 11 13.44 3.48 -5.95
N ASP A 12 13.56 3.60 -4.63
CA ASP A 12 14.60 2.93 -3.84
C ASP A 12 14.11 1.60 -3.26
N ASN A 13 12.81 1.51 -2.97
CA ASN A 13 12.17 0.26 -2.58
C ASN A 13 10.83 0.10 -3.30
N THR A 14 10.83 -0.69 -4.38
CA THR A 14 9.66 -0.86 -5.25
C THR A 14 8.46 -1.53 -4.59
N THR A 15 8.65 -2.12 -3.40
CA THR A 15 7.57 -2.71 -2.60
C THR A 15 6.75 -1.66 -1.84
N LEU A 16 7.22 -0.41 -1.79
CA LEU A 16 6.56 0.70 -1.11
C LEU A 16 5.87 1.62 -2.11
N LEU A 17 4.78 2.23 -1.66
CA LEU A 17 4.11 3.29 -2.39
C LEU A 17 4.91 4.58 -2.26
N LYS A 18 5.20 5.22 -3.38
CA LYS A 18 5.88 6.51 -3.44
C LYS A 18 5.01 7.61 -2.82
N ILE A 19 5.65 8.52 -2.09
CA ILE A 19 5.00 9.74 -1.63
C ILE A 19 5.01 10.81 -2.73
N ASP A 20 3.99 11.65 -2.76
CA ASP A 20 3.83 12.69 -3.76
C ASP A 20 4.96 13.73 -3.64
N ALA A 21 5.52 14.13 -4.78
CA ALA A 21 6.56 15.15 -4.84
C ALA A 21 5.94 16.56 -4.73
N GLY A 22 6.71 17.51 -4.20
CA GLY A 22 6.30 18.91 -4.08
C GLY A 22 7.29 19.74 -3.28
N THR A 23 7.13 21.07 -3.26
CA THR A 23 8.07 22.02 -2.64
C THR A 23 8.38 21.73 -1.17
N ASN A 24 7.42 21.18 -0.43
CA ASN A 24 7.58 20.83 0.99
C ASN A 24 7.47 19.32 1.24
N ALA A 25 7.59 18.46 0.22
CA ALA A 25 7.44 17.03 0.41
C ALA A 25 8.62 16.45 1.21
N ALA A 26 8.33 15.48 2.06
CA ALA A 26 9.38 14.68 2.70
C ALA A 26 10.18 13.90 1.64
N SER A 27 11.36 13.38 2.01
CA SER A 27 12.13 12.50 1.14
C SER A 27 12.83 11.39 1.91
N GLY A 28 13.17 10.31 1.21
CA GLY A 28 13.78 9.11 1.80
C GLY A 28 12.81 8.20 2.54
N ILE A 29 11.51 8.30 2.24
CA ILE A 29 10.46 7.44 2.81
C ILE A 29 9.46 7.00 1.73
N GLY A 30 8.86 5.83 1.94
CA GLY A 30 7.68 5.35 1.22
C GLY A 30 6.60 4.86 2.19
N VAL A 31 5.41 4.59 1.68
CA VAL A 31 4.28 4.04 2.46
C VAL A 31 4.21 2.52 2.22
N GLN A 32 4.28 1.73 3.29
CA GLN A 32 4.00 0.30 3.24
C GLN A 32 2.54 0.03 3.61
N ILE A 33 1.86 -0.77 2.81
CA ILE A 33 0.49 -1.23 3.05
C ILE A 33 0.54 -2.65 3.61
N LEU A 34 -0.26 -2.92 4.63
CA LEU A 34 -0.30 -4.21 5.31
C LEU A 34 -1.74 -4.72 5.46
N ASP A 35 -1.89 -6.04 5.51
CA ASP A 35 -3.14 -6.69 5.83
C ASP A 35 -3.49 -6.57 7.32
N ARG A 36 -4.65 -7.12 7.71
CA ARG A 36 -5.14 -7.13 9.10
C ARG A 36 -4.17 -7.78 10.10
N ASP A 37 -3.32 -8.69 9.64
CA ASP A 37 -2.34 -9.42 10.45
C ASP A 37 -0.97 -8.71 10.44
N LYS A 38 -0.91 -7.48 9.87
CA LYS A 38 0.29 -6.66 9.70
C LYS A 38 1.34 -7.33 8.80
N THR A 39 0.90 -8.20 7.89
CA THR A 39 1.76 -8.74 6.83
C THR A 39 1.78 -7.77 5.64
N PRO A 40 2.95 -7.45 5.06
CA PRO A 40 3.01 -6.59 3.88
C PRO A 40 2.19 -7.14 2.72
N ILE A 41 1.36 -6.28 2.11
CA ILE A 41 0.69 -6.58 0.85
C ILE A 41 1.60 -6.07 -0.27
N PRO A 42 2.05 -6.92 -1.22
CA PRO A 42 2.93 -6.46 -2.28
C PRO A 42 2.20 -5.46 -3.19
N LEU A 43 2.77 -4.26 -3.32
CA LEU A 43 2.26 -3.22 -4.21
C LEU A 43 2.39 -3.67 -5.67
N ASN A 44 1.40 -3.36 -6.50
CA ASN A 44 1.37 -3.70 -7.94
C ASN A 44 1.48 -5.20 -8.24
N ALA A 45 1.16 -6.07 -7.29
CA ALA A 45 1.12 -7.51 -7.50
C ALA A 45 0.10 -7.87 -8.58
N ALA A 46 0.42 -8.87 -9.40
CA ALA A 46 -0.56 -9.49 -10.27
C ALA A 46 -1.67 -10.12 -9.41
N GLN A 47 -2.93 -9.95 -9.82
CA GLN A 47 -4.08 -10.41 -9.02
C GLN A 47 -4.05 -11.91 -8.76
N ASP A 48 -3.52 -12.69 -9.71
CA ASP A 48 -3.37 -14.14 -9.58
C ASP A 48 -2.46 -14.58 -8.42
N SER A 49 -1.48 -13.74 -8.06
CA SER A 49 -0.57 -13.97 -6.94
C SER A 49 -1.14 -13.61 -5.57
N LEU A 50 -2.30 -12.92 -5.54
CA LEU A 50 -2.92 -12.46 -4.30
C LEU A 50 -3.81 -13.54 -3.67
N LYS A 51 -3.87 -13.53 -2.33
CA LYS A 51 -4.67 -14.49 -1.57
C LYS A 51 -6.15 -14.12 -1.60
N TRP A 52 -7.00 -15.14 -1.61
CA TRP A 52 -8.44 -14.98 -1.43
C TRP A 52 -8.77 -14.58 0.01
N THR A 53 -9.55 -13.51 0.14
CA THR A 53 -10.22 -13.10 1.37
C THR A 53 -11.67 -13.58 1.31
N THR A 54 -12.04 -14.40 2.29
CA THR A 54 -13.41 -14.89 2.46
C THR A 54 -14.33 -13.73 2.85
N LEU A 55 -15.46 -13.62 2.16
CA LEU A 55 -16.56 -12.74 2.54
C LEU A 55 -17.74 -13.59 3.01
N THR A 56 -18.49 -13.09 3.98
CA THR A 56 -19.74 -13.74 4.40
C THR A 56 -20.87 -13.19 3.53
N ALA A 57 -21.65 -14.06 2.89
CA ALA A 57 -22.74 -13.68 1.99
C ALA A 57 -24.00 -13.21 2.75
N GLY A 58 -24.64 -12.13 2.27
CA GLY A 58 -25.88 -11.60 2.86
C GLY A 58 -25.69 -10.61 4.01
N GLN A 59 -24.46 -10.16 4.29
CA GLN A 59 -24.20 -9.10 5.26
C GLN A 59 -23.04 -8.17 4.82
N PRO A 60 -22.94 -6.95 5.38
CA PRO A 60 -21.76 -6.11 5.20
C PRO A 60 -20.48 -6.81 5.62
N ASN A 61 -19.39 -6.57 4.89
CA ASN A 61 -18.06 -7.08 5.20
C ASN A 61 -17.11 -5.90 5.40
N THR A 62 -16.31 -5.94 6.47
CA THR A 62 -15.28 -4.93 6.77
C THR A 62 -13.91 -5.54 6.57
N LEU A 63 -13.09 -4.93 5.71
CA LEU A 63 -11.71 -5.36 5.44
C LEU A 63 -10.74 -4.41 6.16
N GLY A 64 -9.98 -4.93 7.12
CA GLY A 64 -9.00 -4.17 7.90
C GLY A 64 -7.62 -4.16 7.23
N PHE A 65 -7.01 -2.97 7.17
CA PHE A 65 -5.66 -2.76 6.64
C PHE A 65 -4.91 -1.75 7.50
N TYR A 66 -3.57 -1.77 7.38
CA TYR A 66 -2.70 -0.79 8.02
C TYR A 66 -1.80 -0.13 6.98
N ALA A 67 -1.36 1.09 7.28
CA ALA A 67 -0.30 1.76 6.55
C ALA A 67 0.77 2.25 7.54
N ARG A 68 2.04 2.22 7.12
CA ARG A 68 3.15 2.83 7.87
C ARG A 68 4.16 3.47 6.95
N LEU A 69 4.87 4.49 7.45
CA LEU A 69 6.04 5.04 6.78
C LEU A 69 7.23 4.09 6.96
N MET A 70 8.02 3.92 5.91
CA MET A 70 9.27 3.16 5.95
C MET A 70 10.36 3.98 5.28
N ALA A 71 11.50 4.14 5.96
CA ALA A 71 12.66 4.80 5.39
C ALA A 71 13.24 3.98 4.24
N THR A 72 13.54 4.66 3.13
CA THR A 72 14.17 4.09 1.95
C THR A 72 15.59 4.63 1.73
N ARG A 73 15.90 5.80 2.31
CA ARG A 73 17.23 6.41 2.31
C ARG A 73 17.55 7.03 3.65
N ALA A 74 18.84 7.30 3.88
CA ALA A 74 19.33 8.08 5.01
C ALA A 74 20.19 9.26 4.49
N PRO A 75 20.01 10.50 5.01
CA PRO A 75 19.00 10.87 6.00
C PRO A 75 17.58 10.95 5.40
N VAL A 76 16.56 10.77 6.25
CA VAL A 76 15.17 11.13 5.91
C VAL A 76 15.03 12.64 6.05
N MET A 77 14.50 13.31 5.02
CA MET A 77 14.22 14.74 5.07
C MET A 77 12.76 14.98 5.46
N ALA A 78 12.55 15.87 6.42
CA ALA A 78 11.21 16.22 6.89
C ALA A 78 10.42 17.00 5.83
N GLY A 79 9.11 16.83 5.84
CA GLY A 79 8.18 17.50 4.95
C GLY A 79 6.79 16.87 5.00
N THR A 80 5.89 17.35 4.15
CA THR A 80 4.55 16.81 3.94
C THR A 80 4.62 15.41 3.36
N VAL A 81 3.73 14.54 3.84
CA VAL A 81 3.59 13.18 3.34
C VAL A 81 2.16 12.99 2.84
N THR A 82 2.05 12.85 1.52
CA THR A 82 0.82 12.49 0.83
C THR A 82 1.13 11.34 -0.11
N ALA A 83 0.21 10.39 -0.28
CA ALA A 83 0.37 9.31 -1.24
C ALA A 83 -1.01 8.83 -1.68
N THR A 84 -1.11 8.37 -2.92
CA THR A 84 -2.37 7.86 -3.50
C THR A 84 -2.16 6.46 -4.05
N ALA A 85 -3.06 5.54 -3.70
CA ALA A 85 -3.12 4.20 -4.28
C ALA A 85 -4.55 3.84 -4.67
N ASN A 86 -4.68 3.02 -5.71
CA ASN A 86 -5.92 2.41 -6.12
C ASN A 86 -6.12 1.08 -5.39
N PHE A 87 -7.28 0.92 -4.77
CA PHE A 87 -7.72 -0.32 -4.14
C PHE A 87 -8.55 -1.13 -5.13
N THR A 88 -8.12 -2.36 -5.43
CA THR A 88 -8.81 -3.24 -6.38
C THR A 88 -9.39 -4.45 -5.65
N LEU A 89 -10.66 -4.77 -5.91
CA LEU A 89 -11.26 -6.04 -5.53
C LEU A 89 -11.53 -6.86 -6.77
N GLU A 90 -11.05 -8.09 -6.77
CA GLU A 90 -11.45 -9.10 -7.74
C GLU A 90 -12.45 -10.06 -7.09
N PHE A 91 -13.61 -10.24 -7.74
CA PHE A 91 -14.64 -11.18 -7.33
C PHE A 91 -14.41 -12.55 -7.98
N GLN A 92 -14.91 -13.60 -7.35
CA GLN A 92 -14.86 -14.96 -7.88
C GLN A 92 -15.90 -15.16 -8.98
#